data_AF-A0A8I0S7Y6-F1
#
_entry.id   AF-A0A8I0S7Y6-F1
#
_cell.length_a   1.000
_cell.length_b   1.000
_cell.length_c   1.000
_cell.angle_alpha   90.00
_cell.angle_beta   90.00
_cell.angle_gamma   90.00
#
_symmetry.space_group_name_H-M   'P 1'
#
loop_
_entity.id
_entity.type
_entity.pdbx_description
1 polymer ?
#
loop_
_entity_poly.entity_id
_entity_poly.type
_entity_poly.pdbx_seq_one_letter_code
_entity_poly.pdbx_strand_id
1 'polypeptide(L)'
;MAKQHDLDYVGQKIIDVFRERFPNDEGYIQEKIHRLSEMNNKYETFSWALNQLDYENQCLLFEKLGINILGLKFYNHLFQQI
;
A
#
# COMPACT_ATOMS: atom_id res chain seq x y z
N MET A 1 -10.31 8.97 17.40
CA MET A 1 -10.17 8.34 16.07
C MET A 1 -8.72 8.43 15.67
N ALA A 2 -8.15 7.32 15.20
CA ALA A 2 -6.81 7.33 14.61
C ALA A 2 -6.79 8.24 13.38
N LYS A 3 -5.64 8.85 13.12
CA LYS A 3 -5.38 9.71 11.98
C LYS A 3 -4.26 9.09 11.15
N GLN A 4 -4.16 9.49 9.88
CA GLN A 4 -3.13 8.96 8.99
C GLN A 4 -1.70 9.10 9.56
N HIS A 5 -1.39 10.19 10.26
CA HIS A 5 -0.06 10.40 10.86
C HIS A 5 0.24 9.49 12.05
N ASP A 6 -0.78 8.83 12.61
CA ASP A 6 -0.61 7.83 13.68
C ASP A 6 -0.15 6.48 13.10
N LEU A 7 -0.27 6.28 11.78
CA LEU A 7 0.17 5.07 11.10
C LEU A 7 1.68 5.09 10.85
N ASP A 8 2.27 3.91 10.71
CA ASP A 8 3.65 3.80 10.24
C ASP A 8 3.81 4.30 8.79
N TYR A 9 5.05 4.41 8.34
CA TYR A 9 5.36 4.90 6.99
C TYR A 9 4.62 4.12 5.88
N VAL A 10 4.50 2.80 6.01
CA VAL A 10 3.84 1.95 5.01
C VAL A 10 2.33 2.21 5.03
N GLY A 11 1.74 2.25 6.23
CA GLY A 11 0.33 2.59 6.44
C GLY A 11 -0.03 3.96 5.87
N GLN A 12 0.83 4.97 6.06
CA GLN A 12 0.64 6.29 5.47
C GLN A 12 0.60 6.23 3.93
N LYS A 13 1.50 5.47 3.28
CA LYS A 13 1.52 5.32 1.81
C LYS A 13 0.35 4.53 1.26
N ILE A 14 -0.15 3.56 2.01
CA ILE A 14 -1.38 2.84 1.64
C ILE A 14 -2.58 3.80 1.64
N ILE A 15 -2.70 4.69 2.63
CA ILE A 15 -3.77 5.70 2.66
C ILE A 15 -3.63 6.70 1.51
N ASP A 16 -2.41 7.10 1.14
CA ASP A 16 -2.18 7.95 -0.04
C ASP A 16 -2.74 7.29 -1.31
N VAL A 17 -2.52 5.98 -1.50
CA VAL A 17 -3.08 5.20 -2.63
C VAL A 17 -4.61 5.19 -2.60
N PHE A 18 -5.22 4.90 -1.44
CA PHE A 18 -6.67 4.86 -1.34
C PHE A 18 -7.31 6.23 -1.60
N ARG A 19 -6.70 7.33 -1.13
CA ARG A 19 -7.20 8.69 -1.37
C ARG A 19 -7.15 9.08 -2.85
N GLU A 20 -6.11 8.67 -3.56
CA GLU A 20 -6.02 8.91 -5.01
C GLU A 20 -7.11 8.15 -5.76
N ARG A 21 -7.48 6.95 -5.29
CA ARG A 21 -8.52 6.13 -5.93
C ARG A 21 -9.95 6.49 -5.54
N PHE A 22 -10.15 6.91 -4.29
CA PHE A 22 -11.45 7.20 -3.68
C PHE A 22 -11.46 8.60 -3.04
N PRO A 23 -11.25 9.69 -3.81
CA PRO A 23 -10.98 11.03 -3.28
C PRO A 23 -12.14 11.67 -2.49
N ASN A 24 -13.37 11.18 -2.66
CA ASN A 24 -14.56 11.73 -2.01
C ASN A 24 -15.16 10.78 -0.97
N ASP A 25 -14.50 9.66 -0.68
CA ASP A 25 -15.02 8.65 0.25
C ASP A 25 -14.27 8.68 1.59
N GLU A 26 -14.42 9.78 2.32
CA GLU A 26 -13.78 9.94 3.63
C GLU A 26 -14.22 8.86 4.64
N GLY A 27 -15.44 8.30 4.49
CA GLY A 27 -15.90 7.18 5.31
C GLY A 27 -15.05 5.93 5.08
N TYR A 28 -14.87 5.54 3.82
CA TYR A 28 -13.99 4.45 3.42
C TYR A 28 -12.54 4.69 3.88
N ILE A 29 -12.01 5.91 3.69
CA ILE A 29 -10.64 6.24 4.11
C ILE A 29 -10.47 6.12 5.63
N GLN A 30 -11.42 6.63 6.41
CA GLN A 30 -11.36 6.51 7.87
C GLN A 30 -11.48 5.06 8.34
N GLU A 31 -12.29 4.23 7.69
CA GLU A 31 -12.34 2.79 7.96
C GLU A 31 -10.96 2.14 7.77
N LYS A 32 -10.24 2.50 6.68
CA LYS A 32 -8.91 1.96 6.42
C LYS A 32 -7.86 2.48 7.41
N ILE A 33 -7.92 3.76 7.79
CA ILE A 33 -7.04 4.32 8.83
C ILE A 33 -7.24 3.56 10.14
N HIS A 34 -8.48 3.34 10.56
CA HIS A 34 -8.77 2.60 11.77
C HIS A 34 -8.23 1.17 11.69
N ARG A 35 -8.49 0.46 10.59
CA ARG A 35 -8.00 -0.91 10.39
C ARG A 35 -6.48 -1.01 10.43
N LEU A 36 -5.78 -0.08 9.77
CA LEU A 36 -4.32 -0.04 9.76
C LEU A 36 -3.74 0.29 11.14
N SER A 37 -4.43 1.09 11.95
CA SER A 37 -3.99 1.42 13.32
C SER A 37 -4.04 0.24 14.29
N GLU A 38 -4.77 -0.82 13.96
CA GLU A 38 -4.88 -2.05 14.75
C GLU A 38 -3.83 -3.11 14.37
N MET A 39 -3.03 -2.87 13.32
CA MET A 39 -2.04 -3.83 12.85
C MET A 39 -0.78 -3.78 13.70
N ASN A 40 -0.22 -4.96 13.98
CA ASN A 40 0.87 -5.06 14.96
C ASN A 40 2.22 -4.61 14.40
N ASN A 41 2.39 -4.63 13.08
CA ASN A 41 3.65 -4.29 12.43
C ASN A 41 3.50 -3.95 10.93
N LYS A 42 4.58 -3.36 10.39
CA LYS A 42 4.71 -2.97 8.98
C LYS A 42 4.58 -4.11 7.96
N TYR A 43 4.97 -5.35 8.34
CA TYR A 43 4.88 -6.50 7.42
C TYR A 43 3.43 -6.94 7.26
N GLU A 44 2.69 -7.05 8.36
CA GLU A 44 1.25 -7.33 8.36
C GLU A 44 0.50 -6.25 7.58
N THR A 45 0.85 -4.99 7.80
CA THR A 45 0.31 -3.83 7.07
C THR A 45 0.53 -3.93 5.56
N PHE A 46 1.75 -4.23 5.15
CA PHE A 46 2.10 -4.39 3.75
C PHE A 46 1.39 -5.61 3.12
N SER A 47 1.41 -6.75 3.78
CA SER A 47 0.76 -7.98 3.31
C SER A 47 -0.75 -7.81 3.15
N TRP A 48 -1.39 -7.12 4.10
CA TRP A 48 -2.80 -6.79 3.99
C TRP A 48 -3.07 -5.93 2.75
N ALA A 49 -2.29 -4.87 2.52
CA ALA A 49 -2.47 -4.00 1.37
C ALA A 49 -2.36 -4.74 0.03
N LEU A 50 -1.42 -5.69 -0.10
CA LEU A 50 -1.28 -6.50 -1.31
C LEU A 50 -2.51 -7.36 -1.62
N ASN A 51 -3.27 -7.75 -0.59
CA ASN A 51 -4.51 -8.51 -0.76
C ASN A 51 -5.75 -7.62 -1.00
N GLN A 52 -5.64 -6.31 -0.75
CA GLN A 52 -6.74 -5.36 -0.95
C GLN A 52 -6.65 -4.59 -2.28
N LEU A 53 -5.42 -4.32 -2.73
CA LEU A 53 -5.17 -3.50 -3.91
C LEU A 53 -5.13 -4.37 -5.17
N ASP A 54 -5.72 -3.87 -6.24
CA ASP A 54 -5.51 -4.42 -7.58
C ASP A 54 -4.07 -4.15 -8.07
N TYR A 55 -3.71 -4.75 -9.21
CA TYR A 55 -2.35 -4.67 -9.75
C TYR A 55 -1.87 -3.22 -9.97
N GLU A 56 -2.74 -2.34 -10.46
CA GLU A 56 -2.39 -0.94 -10.73
C GLU A 56 -2.10 -0.19 -9.43
N ASN A 57 -2.95 -0.38 -8.42
CA ASN A 57 -2.78 0.26 -7.12
C ASN A 57 -1.61 -0.34 -6.32
N GLN A 58 -1.30 -1.63 -6.50
CA GLN A 58 -0.06 -2.22 -5.97
C GLN A 58 1.16 -1.56 -6.59
N CYS A 59 1.14 -1.29 -7.90
CA CYS A 59 2.24 -0.58 -8.55
C CYS A 59 2.41 0.83 -8.00
N LEU A 60 1.30 1.56 -7.85
CA LEU A 60 1.33 2.89 -7.26
C LEU A 60 1.86 2.88 -5.82
N LEU A 61 1.48 1.88 -5.01
CA LEU A 61 2.02 1.69 -3.66
C LEU A 61 3.54 1.49 -3.69
N PHE A 62 4.04 0.60 -4.56
CA PHE A 62 5.46 0.35 -4.71
C PHE A 62 6.23 1.62 -5.13
N GLU A 63 5.71 2.40 -6.06
CA GLU A 63 6.30 3.69 -6.44
C GLU A 63 6.41 4.64 -5.23
N LYS A 64 5.33 4.79 -4.45
CA LYS A 64 5.31 5.63 -3.25
C LYS A 64 6.24 5.12 -2.14
N LEU A 65 6.51 3.82 -2.10
CA LEU A 65 7.48 3.21 -1.20
C LEU A 65 8.93 3.30 -1.72
N GLY A 66 9.15 3.84 -2.92
CA GLY A 66 10.46 3.88 -3.57
C GLY A 66 10.95 2.51 -4.07
N ILE A 67 10.04 1.55 -4.22
CA ILE A 67 10.32 0.21 -4.75
C ILE A 67 10.30 0.29 -6.27
N ASN A 68 11.43 -0.01 -6.90
CA ASN A 68 11.54 -0.03 -8.35
C ASN A 68 10.91 -1.31 -8.94
N ILE A 69 9.65 -1.22 -9.34
CA ILE A 69 8.87 -2.32 -9.95
C ILE A 69 9.32 -2.62 -11.37
N LEU A 70 9.82 -1.61 -12.10
CA LEU A 70 10.44 -1.83 -13.41
C LEU A 70 11.66 -2.74 -13.26
N GLY A 71 12.43 -2.55 -12.18
CA GLY A 71 13.43 -3.49 -11.71
C GLY A 71 12.84 -4.87 -11.46
N LEU A 72 11.76 -5.00 -10.67
CA LEU A 72 11.14 -6.30 -10.36
C LEU A 72 10.70 -7.09 -11.61
N LYS A 73 10.06 -6.43 -12.59
CA LYS A 73 9.70 -7.07 -13.88
C LYS A 73 10.93 -7.46 -14.70
N PHE A 74 11.91 -6.56 -14.77
CA PHE A 74 13.17 -6.81 -15.46
C PHE A 74 13.95 -7.98 -14.83
N TYR A 75 14.07 -8.02 -13.50
CA TYR A 75 14.69 -9.11 -12.76
C TYR A 75 13.90 -10.42 -12.92
N ASN A 76 12.57 -10.40 -12.80
CA ASN A 76 11.76 -11.60 -13.06
C ASN A 76 11.96 -12.13 -14.48
N HIS A 77 12.07 -11.25 -15.49
CA HIS A 77 12.39 -11.67 -16.85
C HIS A 77 13.78 -12.30 -16.96
N LEU A 78 14.78 -11.75 -16.26
CA LEU A 78 16.15 -12.27 -16.25
C LEU A 78 16.27 -13.62 -15.50
N PHE A 79 15.49 -13.83 -14.45
CA PHE A 79 15.60 -15.02 -13.58
C PHE A 79 14.56 -16.12 -13.87
N GLN A 80 13.62 -15.90 -14.80
CA GLN A 80 12.71 -16.94 -15.29
C GLN A 80 13.35 -17.93 -16.29
N GLN A 81 14.65 -17.78 -16.60
CA GLN A 81 15.39 -18.69 -17.49
C GLN A 81 16.36 -19.65 -16.76
N ILE A 82 16.24 -19.83 -15.44
CA ILE A 82 17.08 -20.76 -14.66
C ILE A 82 16.24 -21.95 -14.18
#